data_AF-A0A9E0BNU7-F1
#
_entry.id   AF-A0A9E0BNU7-F1
#
_cell.length_a   1.000
_cell.length_b   1.000
_cell.length_c   1.000
_cell.angle_alpha   90.00
_cell.angle_beta   90.00
_cell.angle_gamma   90.00
#
_symmetry.space_group_name_H-M   'P 1'
#
loop_
_entity.id
_entity.type
_entity.pdbx_description
1 polymer ?
#
loop_
_entity_poly.entity_id
_entity_poly.type
_entity_poly.pdbx_seq_one_letter_code
_entity_poly.pdbx_strand_id
1 'polypeptide(L)'
;MSNKPVPQASLFDDALNPAPAAPLAENHEPRPDPAITGGYSAKDIEVLEGLEPVRKRPGMYIGGTDERALHHLFAEVLDNSMDEAVAGHAKLIEVTLDADGTLTVKDDGRGIPVDPHPKHPGKSALEVIMTVLHSGGKFSGKAYETSGGLHGVGISVVNALSERVEVTAFKDGFEWRQAFTRGKAIGGIEKLGATKKHGTSISFAP
;
A
#
# COMPACT_ATOMS: atom_id res chain seq x y z
N MET A 1 57.23 -32.48 40.84
CA MET A 1 55.95 -31.90 41.31
C MET A 1 55.08 -31.69 40.08
N SER A 2 54.13 -32.59 39.86
CA SER A 2 53.34 -32.71 38.62
C SER A 2 51.89 -32.37 38.95
N ASN A 3 51.38 -31.28 38.38
CA ASN A 3 50.03 -30.77 38.61
C ASN A 3 49.22 -31.00 37.34
N LYS A 4 48.38 -32.04 37.32
CA LYS A 4 47.38 -32.27 36.26
C LYS A 4 46.08 -31.55 36.64
N PRO A 5 45.39 -30.88 35.70
CA PRO A 5 44.14 -30.20 35.99
C PRO A 5 42.99 -31.20 36.17
N VAL A 6 42.11 -30.88 37.13
CA VAL A 6 40.86 -31.59 37.45
C VAL A 6 39.81 -31.26 36.38
N PRO A 7 39.03 -32.22 35.86
CA PRO A 7 37.97 -31.94 34.90
C PRO A 7 36.76 -31.30 35.60
N GLN A 8 36.26 -30.17 35.06
CA GLN A 8 34.98 -29.60 35.45
C GLN A 8 33.84 -30.44 34.86
N ALA A 9 32.91 -30.88 35.70
CA ALA A 9 31.69 -31.56 35.31
C ALA A 9 30.76 -30.62 34.51
N SER A 10 30.09 -31.16 33.49
CA SER A 10 29.21 -30.41 32.60
C SER A 10 27.88 -30.07 33.30
N LEU A 11 27.38 -28.86 33.07
CA LEU A 11 26.19 -28.27 33.67
C LEU A 11 24.84 -28.84 33.15
N PHE A 12 24.83 -30.03 32.55
CA PHE A 12 23.68 -30.55 31.80
C PHE A 12 23.19 -31.96 32.18
N ASP A 13 23.68 -32.58 33.25
CA ASP A 13 23.30 -33.97 33.57
C ASP A 13 22.07 -34.14 34.49
N ASP A 14 21.42 -33.07 34.97
CA ASP A 14 20.37 -33.17 36.01
C ASP A 14 18.90 -33.10 35.51
N ALA A 15 18.63 -33.29 34.20
CA ALA A 15 17.29 -33.08 33.63
C ALA A 15 16.56 -34.36 33.13
N LEU A 16 16.92 -35.56 33.60
CA LEU A 16 16.27 -36.81 33.17
C LEU A 16 15.80 -37.67 34.35
N ASN A 17 14.97 -37.13 35.25
CA ASN A 17 13.93 -37.91 35.96
C ASN A 17 13.03 -37.02 36.84
N PRO A 18 11.81 -36.63 36.39
CA PRO A 18 10.82 -36.11 37.32
C PRO A 18 10.17 -37.27 38.12
N ALA A 19 10.05 -37.09 39.43
CA ALA A 19 9.30 -38.00 40.32
C ALA A 19 7.80 -38.05 39.94
N PRO A 20 7.08 -39.14 40.20
CA PRO A 20 5.66 -39.24 39.85
C PRO A 20 4.85 -38.27 40.72
N ALA A 21 4.13 -37.35 40.06
CA ALA A 21 3.19 -36.45 40.72
C ALA A 21 1.98 -37.24 41.28
N ALA A 22 1.61 -36.97 42.53
CA ALA A 22 0.39 -37.50 43.13
C ALA A 22 -0.86 -36.92 42.44
N PRO A 23 -1.93 -37.70 42.22
CA PRO A 23 -3.13 -37.19 41.57
C PRO A 23 -3.92 -36.31 42.55
N LEU A 24 -3.96 -35.01 42.29
CA LEU A 24 -4.93 -34.11 42.90
C LEU A 24 -6.25 -34.25 42.14
N ALA A 25 -7.16 -35.06 42.69
CA ALA A 25 -8.55 -35.06 42.28
C ALA A 25 -9.27 -33.90 42.97
N GLU A 26 -9.22 -32.71 42.38
CA GLU A 26 -10.15 -31.63 42.71
C GLU A 26 -11.33 -31.71 41.74
N ASN A 27 -12.53 -31.98 42.29
CA ASN A 27 -13.79 -31.85 41.59
C ASN A 27 -14.03 -30.37 41.27
N HIS A 28 -13.55 -29.91 40.12
CA HIS A 28 -13.91 -28.59 39.58
C HIS A 28 -15.27 -28.74 38.89
N GLU A 29 -16.36 -28.42 39.60
CA GLU A 29 -17.63 -28.20 38.90
C GLU A 29 -17.46 -27.02 37.93
N PRO A 30 -17.87 -27.16 36.66
CA PRO A 30 -17.78 -26.07 35.71
C PRO A 30 -18.64 -24.92 36.20
N ARG A 31 -18.00 -23.76 36.46
CA ARG A 31 -18.73 -22.51 36.66
C ARG A 31 -19.60 -22.27 35.42
N PRO A 32 -20.90 -21.95 35.58
CA PRO A 32 -21.74 -21.65 34.43
C PRO A 32 -21.15 -20.44 33.70
N ASP A 33 -20.78 -20.65 32.43
CA ASP A 33 -20.37 -19.57 31.57
C ASP A 33 -21.49 -18.53 31.53
N PRO A 34 -21.19 -17.22 31.69
CA PRO A 34 -22.19 -16.20 31.50
C PRO A 34 -22.72 -16.37 30.07
N ALA A 35 -24.00 -16.71 29.96
CA ALA A 35 -24.66 -16.91 28.68
C ALA A 35 -24.39 -15.67 27.81
N ILE A 36 -23.62 -15.84 26.74
CA ILE A 36 -23.42 -14.81 25.72
C ILE A 36 -24.78 -14.61 25.04
N THR A 37 -25.59 -13.71 25.60
CA THR A 37 -26.87 -13.30 25.04
C THR A 37 -26.61 -12.37 23.87
N GLY A 38 -26.25 -12.96 22.73
CA GLY A 38 -25.92 -12.27 21.49
C GLY A 38 -25.08 -13.17 20.60
N GLY A 39 -25.74 -14.05 19.84
CA GLY A 39 -25.06 -15.00 18.98
C GLY A 39 -24.26 -14.30 17.88
N TYR A 40 -22.93 -14.42 17.93
CA TYR A 40 -22.03 -14.12 16.83
C TYR A 40 -22.30 -15.08 15.67
N SER A 41 -22.47 -14.54 14.47
CA SER A 41 -22.91 -15.26 13.27
C SER A 41 -22.28 -14.67 12.02
N ALA A 42 -22.51 -15.31 10.86
CA ALA A 42 -21.98 -14.84 9.59
C ALA A 42 -22.35 -13.39 9.24
N LYS A 43 -23.48 -12.88 9.73
CA LYS A 43 -23.91 -11.48 9.49
C LYS A 43 -23.03 -10.43 10.17
N ASP A 44 -22.26 -10.85 11.18
CA ASP A 44 -21.38 -9.97 11.95
C ASP A 44 -19.98 -9.87 11.30
N ILE A 45 -19.75 -10.60 10.19
CA ILE A 45 -18.54 -10.53 9.39
C ILE A 45 -18.69 -9.42 8.35
N GLU A 46 -17.89 -8.36 8.50
CA GLU A 46 -17.82 -7.25 7.55
C GLU A 46 -16.72 -7.51 6.50
N VAL A 47 -17.06 -7.38 5.22
CA VAL A 47 -16.10 -7.42 4.11
C VAL A 47 -15.94 -5.99 3.58
N LEU A 48 -14.72 -5.47 3.64
CA LEU A 48 -14.37 -4.16 3.11
C LEU A 48 -13.85 -4.32 1.68
N GLU A 49 -14.47 -3.65 0.72
CA GLU A 49 -14.15 -3.78 -0.70
C GLU A 49 -13.29 -2.61 -1.23
N GLY A 50 -12.59 -2.84 -2.35
CA GLY A 50 -11.81 -1.80 -3.04
C GLY A 50 -10.81 -1.11 -2.12
N LEU A 51 -10.97 0.20 -1.95
CA LEU A 51 -10.10 1.07 -1.14
C LEU A 51 -10.67 1.41 0.25
N GLU A 52 -11.80 0.81 0.64
CA GLU A 52 -12.35 1.00 1.98
C GLU A 52 -11.43 0.53 3.12
N PRO A 53 -10.70 -0.60 3.01
CA PRO A 53 -9.74 -1.02 4.03
C PRO A 53 -8.67 0.04 4.30
N VAL A 54 -8.18 0.73 3.26
CA VAL A 54 -7.17 1.79 3.38
C VAL A 54 -7.69 2.94 4.23
N ARG A 55 -8.90 3.42 3.94
CA ARG A 55 -9.52 4.52 4.70
C ARG A 55 -9.87 4.12 6.13
N LYS A 56 -10.25 2.86 6.35
CA LYS A 56 -10.63 2.35 7.68
C LYS A 56 -9.40 2.10 8.56
N ARG A 57 -8.25 1.79 7.97
CA ARG A 57 -6.99 1.41 8.64
C ARG A 57 -5.75 2.05 7.97
N PRO A 58 -5.67 3.39 7.89
CA PRO A 58 -4.57 4.08 7.18
C PRO A 58 -3.18 3.73 7.73
N GLY A 59 -3.07 3.52 9.05
CA GLY A 59 -1.80 3.14 9.69
C GLY A 59 -1.17 1.84 9.15
N MET A 60 -1.97 0.92 8.60
CA MET A 60 -1.47 -0.30 7.97
C MET A 60 -0.76 -0.03 6.63
N TYR A 61 -1.09 1.08 5.97
CA TYR A 61 -0.59 1.42 4.64
C TYR A 61 0.46 2.52 4.67
N ILE A 62 0.26 3.57 5.48
CA ILE A 62 1.15 4.74 5.52
C ILE A 62 1.83 4.95 6.88
N GLY A 63 1.67 4.00 7.82
CA GLY A 63 2.35 4.01 9.13
C GLY A 63 1.75 4.93 10.19
N GLY A 64 0.71 5.71 9.87
CA GLY A 64 0.03 6.57 10.84
C GLY A 64 -1.04 7.48 10.22
N THR A 65 -1.40 8.53 10.93
CA THR A 65 -2.26 9.64 10.47
C THR A 65 -1.75 10.99 10.97
N ASP A 66 -0.45 11.07 11.26
CA ASP A 66 0.24 12.28 11.68
C ASP A 66 0.91 12.97 10.47
N GLU A 67 1.69 14.02 10.72
CA GLU A 67 2.41 14.77 9.67
C GLU A 67 3.36 13.87 8.87
N ARG A 68 3.98 12.87 9.50
CA ARG A 68 4.86 11.91 8.80
C ARG A 68 4.07 11.09 7.80
N ALA A 69 2.86 10.66 8.18
CA ALA A 69 1.95 9.95 7.30
C ALA A 69 1.53 10.81 6.10
N LEU A 70 1.32 12.12 6.28
CA LEU A 70 1.06 13.05 5.17
C LEU A 70 2.25 13.14 4.20
N HIS A 71 3.47 13.25 4.71
CA HIS A 71 4.68 13.23 3.87
C HIS A 71 4.88 11.88 3.16
N HIS A 72 4.41 10.78 3.72
CA HIS A 72 4.43 9.47 3.08
C HIS A 72 3.55 9.45 1.82
N LEU A 73 2.38 10.10 1.84
CA LEU A 73 1.54 10.23 0.65
C LEU A 73 2.29 10.95 -0.48
N PHE A 74 3.01 12.02 -0.15
CA PHE A 74 3.88 12.69 -1.12
C PHE A 74 5.00 11.78 -1.63
N ALA A 75 5.70 11.08 -0.74
CA ALA A 75 6.77 10.17 -1.12
C ALA A 75 6.29 9.09 -2.10
N GLU A 76 5.11 8.52 -1.89
CA GLU A 76 4.52 7.52 -2.80
C GLU A 76 4.28 8.06 -4.23
N VAL A 77 3.91 9.33 -4.36
CA VAL A 77 3.78 9.96 -5.69
C VAL A 77 5.15 10.24 -6.29
N LEU A 78 6.05 10.83 -5.49
CA LEU A 78 7.41 11.18 -5.92
C LEU A 78 8.20 9.95 -6.37
N ASP A 79 8.11 8.84 -5.65
CA ASP A 79 8.83 7.60 -5.94
C ASP A 79 8.41 7.00 -7.29
N ASN A 80 7.15 7.18 -7.70
CA ASN A 80 6.72 6.77 -9.04
C ASN A 80 7.40 7.59 -10.14
N SER A 81 7.55 8.91 -9.94
CA SER A 81 8.28 9.77 -10.86
C SER A 81 9.79 9.49 -10.84
N MET A 82 10.35 9.17 -9.66
CA MET A 82 11.75 8.76 -9.52
C MET A 82 12.04 7.43 -10.22
N ASP A 83 11.11 6.48 -10.20
CA ASP A 83 11.26 5.20 -10.91
C ASP A 83 11.32 5.41 -12.43
N GLU A 84 10.59 6.38 -12.99
CA GLU A 84 10.72 6.78 -14.40
C GLU A 84 12.09 7.43 -14.69
N ALA A 85 12.61 8.23 -13.76
CA ALA A 85 13.93 8.84 -13.89
C ALA A 85 15.06 7.80 -13.82
N VAL A 86 14.99 6.87 -12.88
CA VAL A 86 15.96 5.76 -12.72
C VAL A 86 15.96 4.84 -13.94
N ALA A 87 14.79 4.61 -14.55
CA ALA A 87 14.68 3.88 -15.82
C ALA A 87 15.16 4.68 -17.05
N GLY A 88 15.61 5.93 -16.87
CA GLY A 88 16.12 6.78 -17.94
C GLY A 88 15.05 7.42 -18.83
N HIS A 89 13.79 7.43 -18.37
CA HIS A 89 12.65 7.96 -19.12
C HIS A 89 12.28 9.39 -18.74
N ALA A 90 12.48 9.78 -17.48
CA ALA A 90 12.27 11.15 -17.01
C ALA A 90 13.61 11.87 -16.77
N LYS A 91 13.63 13.18 -17.00
CA LYS A 91 14.75 14.09 -16.73
C LYS A 91 14.38 15.24 -15.80
N LEU A 92 13.09 15.55 -15.70
CA LEU A 92 12.56 16.63 -14.89
C LEU A 92 11.41 16.12 -14.04
N ILE A 93 11.49 16.40 -12.74
CA ILE A 93 10.39 16.23 -11.80
C ILE A 93 10.14 17.60 -11.16
N GLU A 94 8.92 18.09 -11.31
CA GLU A 94 8.45 19.35 -10.75
C GLU A 94 7.52 19.05 -9.57
N VAL A 95 7.74 19.71 -8.44
CA VAL A 95 6.89 19.59 -7.25
C VAL A 95 6.36 20.97 -6.90
N THR A 96 5.05 21.11 -6.77
CA THR A 96 4.38 22.37 -6.42
C THR A 96 3.41 22.13 -5.26
N LEU A 97 3.47 22.99 -4.24
CA LEU A 97 2.50 23.04 -3.15
C LEU A 97 1.73 24.36 -3.26
N ASP A 98 0.44 24.26 -3.56
CA ASP A 98 -0.44 25.41 -3.69
C ASP A 98 -0.88 25.93 -2.31
N ALA A 99 -1.36 27.18 -2.26
CA ALA A 99 -1.77 27.83 -1.02
C ALA A 99 -2.99 27.17 -0.34
N ASP A 100 -3.77 26.38 -1.08
CA ASP A 100 -4.91 25.61 -0.57
C ASP A 100 -4.49 24.24 0.00
N GLY A 101 -3.19 23.91 -0.03
CA GLY A 101 -2.65 22.63 0.43
C GLY A 101 -2.63 21.54 -0.65
N THR A 102 -3.06 21.82 -1.88
CA THR A 102 -2.93 20.87 -2.99
C THR A 102 -1.46 20.68 -3.36
N LEU A 103 -1.01 19.42 -3.38
CA LEU A 103 0.35 19.06 -3.79
C LEU A 103 0.32 18.44 -5.18
N THR A 104 1.15 18.94 -6.07
CA THR A 104 1.30 18.43 -7.44
C THR A 104 2.72 17.92 -7.65
N VAL A 105 2.83 16.68 -8.14
CA VAL A 105 4.08 16.10 -8.65
C VAL A 105 3.91 15.84 -10.13
N LYS A 106 4.82 16.36 -10.94
CA LYS A 106 4.81 16.20 -12.39
C LYS A 106 6.16 15.74 -12.90
N ASP A 107 6.18 14.66 -13.66
CA ASP A 107 7.35 14.18 -14.38
C ASP A 107 7.20 14.33 -15.90
N ASP A 108 8.32 14.24 -16.59
CA ASP A 108 8.41 14.07 -18.03
C ASP A 108 8.76 12.62 -18.41
N GLY A 109 8.24 11.62 -17.69
CA GLY A 109 8.44 10.20 -18.01
C GLY A 109 7.64 9.71 -19.22
N ARG A 110 7.38 8.40 -19.27
CA ARG A 110 6.58 7.74 -20.34
C ARG A 110 5.08 8.07 -20.29
N GLY A 111 4.58 8.51 -19.14
CA GLY A 111 3.16 8.67 -18.85
C GLY A 111 2.48 7.36 -18.46
N ILE A 112 1.56 7.42 -17.48
CA ILE A 112 0.72 6.28 -17.09
C ILE A 112 -0.06 5.74 -18.31
N PRO A 113 -0.15 4.42 -18.52
CA PRO A 113 -0.97 3.83 -19.58
C PRO A 113 -2.46 4.21 -19.45
N VAL A 114 -3.06 4.60 -20.56
CA VAL A 114 -4.46 5.10 -20.63
C VAL A 114 -5.41 4.13 -21.34
N ASP A 115 -4.86 3.08 -21.97
CA ASP A 115 -5.61 2.08 -22.70
C ASP A 115 -6.57 1.30 -21.79
N PRO A 116 -7.68 0.75 -22.34
CA PRO A 116 -8.54 -0.16 -21.60
C PRO A 116 -7.76 -1.33 -21.00
N HIS A 117 -8.00 -1.62 -19.72
CA HIS A 117 -7.29 -2.68 -19.03
C HIS A 117 -7.90 -4.05 -19.36
N PRO A 118 -7.11 -5.05 -19.80
CA PRO A 118 -7.64 -6.32 -20.34
C PRO A 118 -8.41 -7.16 -19.31
N LYS A 119 -8.11 -7.01 -18.02
CA LYS A 119 -8.79 -7.73 -16.92
C LYS A 119 -9.87 -6.91 -16.20
N HIS A 120 -10.03 -5.63 -16.53
CA HIS A 120 -11.02 -4.75 -15.91
C HIS A 120 -11.82 -4.05 -17.01
N PRO A 121 -12.80 -4.75 -17.61
CA PRO A 121 -13.62 -4.20 -18.69
C PRO A 121 -14.26 -2.86 -18.30
N GLY A 122 -14.21 -1.88 -19.20
CA GLY A 122 -14.75 -0.54 -18.97
C GLY A 122 -13.82 0.41 -18.21
N LYS A 123 -12.66 -0.04 -17.73
CA LYS A 123 -11.68 0.81 -17.03
C LYS A 123 -10.41 0.99 -17.84
N SER A 124 -9.83 2.18 -17.79
CA SER A 124 -8.46 2.43 -18.26
C SER A 124 -7.44 1.80 -17.31
N ALA A 125 -6.22 1.55 -17.79
CA ALA A 125 -5.12 1.14 -16.92
C ALA A 125 -4.83 2.18 -15.82
N LEU A 126 -4.95 3.48 -16.13
CA LEU A 126 -4.89 4.58 -15.17
C LEU A 126 -5.93 4.39 -14.05
N GLU A 127 -7.20 4.18 -14.38
CA GLU A 127 -8.23 3.99 -13.35
C GLU A 127 -7.96 2.75 -12.50
N VAL A 128 -7.48 1.66 -13.10
CA VAL A 128 -7.16 0.43 -12.38
C VAL A 128 -6.07 0.68 -11.34
N ILE A 129 -4.95 1.31 -11.70
CA ILE A 129 -3.87 1.57 -10.73
C ILE A 129 -4.28 2.55 -9.63
N MET A 130 -5.23 3.44 -9.91
CA MET A 130 -5.77 4.38 -8.94
C MET A 130 -6.81 3.76 -8.00
N THR A 131 -7.48 2.67 -8.39
CA THR A 131 -8.66 2.15 -7.66
C THR A 131 -8.54 0.70 -7.17
N VAL A 132 -7.49 -0.02 -7.57
CA VAL A 132 -7.29 -1.43 -7.25
C VAL A 132 -5.95 -1.62 -6.53
N LEU A 133 -5.98 -2.12 -5.30
CA LEU A 133 -4.77 -2.50 -4.57
C LEU A 133 -4.04 -3.64 -5.29
N HIS A 134 -2.71 -3.69 -5.13
CA HIS A 134 -1.84 -4.70 -5.74
C HIS A 134 -1.92 -4.71 -7.28
N SER A 135 -1.98 -3.52 -7.87
CA SER A 135 -1.94 -3.34 -9.31
C SER A 135 -0.76 -2.44 -9.72
N GLY A 136 -0.12 -2.76 -10.83
CA GLY A 136 1.07 -2.03 -11.29
C GLY A 136 1.96 -2.83 -12.26
N GLY A 137 2.87 -2.14 -12.93
CA GLY A 137 3.83 -2.74 -13.88
C GLY A 137 5.12 -3.27 -13.24
N LYS A 138 5.32 -3.04 -11.94
CA LYS A 138 6.59 -3.25 -11.23
C LYS A 138 6.79 -4.70 -10.71
N PHE A 139 5.83 -5.60 -10.91
CA PHE A 139 5.89 -6.97 -10.37
C PHE A 139 6.83 -7.94 -11.10
N SER A 140 7.23 -7.64 -12.34
CA SER A 140 7.91 -8.62 -13.21
C SER A 140 9.30 -8.20 -13.68
N GLY A 141 9.82 -7.06 -13.23
CA GLY A 141 11.11 -6.48 -13.68
C GLY A 141 11.12 -6.01 -15.15
N LYS A 142 10.06 -6.29 -15.93
CA LYS A 142 10.02 -6.01 -17.38
C LYS A 142 9.84 -4.53 -17.72
N ALA A 143 9.09 -3.80 -16.90
CA ALA A 143 8.83 -2.38 -17.12
C ALA A 143 9.83 -1.46 -16.39
N TYR A 144 10.45 -1.98 -15.33
CA TYR A 144 11.44 -1.33 -14.48
C TYR A 144 12.45 -2.37 -14.01
N GLU A 145 13.72 -2.19 -14.37
CA GLU A 145 14.81 -3.10 -13.96
C GLU A 145 15.16 -2.92 -12.47
N THR A 146 15.00 -1.71 -11.95
CA THR A 146 15.09 -1.37 -10.52
C THR A 146 14.01 -0.34 -10.21
N SER A 147 13.24 -0.56 -9.15
CA SER A 147 12.20 0.38 -8.69
C SER A 147 12.04 0.32 -7.17
N GLY A 148 11.78 1.47 -6.53
CA GLY A 148 11.47 1.53 -5.10
C GLY A 148 10.10 0.94 -4.76
N GLY A 149 9.11 1.12 -5.64
CA GLY A 149 7.75 0.62 -5.45
C GLY A 149 7.55 -0.82 -5.92
N LEU A 150 7.36 -1.77 -5.00
CA LEU A 150 7.17 -3.19 -5.36
C LEU A 150 5.77 -3.76 -5.05
N HIS A 151 5.00 -3.08 -4.20
CA HIS A 151 3.75 -3.62 -3.67
C HIS A 151 2.53 -3.37 -4.57
N GLY A 152 2.60 -2.37 -5.47
CA GLY A 152 1.47 -1.95 -6.30
C GLY A 152 0.30 -1.37 -5.51
N VAL A 153 0.59 -0.67 -4.40
CA VAL A 153 -0.44 -0.06 -3.53
C VAL A 153 -0.30 1.45 -3.37
N GLY A 154 0.90 2.01 -3.54
CA GLY A 154 1.21 3.41 -3.19
C GLY A 154 0.21 4.42 -3.73
N ILE A 155 0.06 4.50 -5.05
CA ILE A 155 -0.80 5.52 -5.66
C ILE A 155 -2.30 5.30 -5.40
N SER A 156 -2.75 4.06 -5.24
CA SER A 156 -4.14 3.78 -4.84
C SER A 156 -4.40 4.12 -3.37
N VAL A 157 -3.38 4.01 -2.51
CA VAL A 157 -3.44 4.49 -1.12
C VAL A 157 -3.52 6.02 -1.07
N VAL A 158 -2.71 6.72 -1.88
CA VAL A 158 -2.81 8.19 -2.03
C VAL A 158 -4.21 8.59 -2.45
N ASN A 159 -4.77 7.94 -3.47
CA ASN A 159 -6.14 8.19 -3.90
C ASN A 159 -7.18 7.94 -2.80
N ALA A 160 -7.05 6.82 -2.08
CA ALA A 160 -7.98 6.45 -1.01
C ALA A 160 -8.01 7.49 0.11
N LEU A 161 -6.85 8.05 0.45
CA LEU A 161 -6.62 8.94 1.58
C LEU A 161 -6.58 10.42 1.20
N SER A 162 -7.03 10.78 -0.01
CA SER A 162 -7.15 12.17 -0.46
C SER A 162 -8.62 12.57 -0.62
N GLU A 163 -8.97 13.80 -0.24
CA GLU A 163 -10.27 14.40 -0.57
C GLU A 163 -10.47 14.49 -2.09
N ARG A 164 -9.44 14.93 -2.81
CA ARG A 164 -9.43 15.10 -4.27
C ARG A 164 -8.10 14.65 -4.85
N VAL A 165 -8.15 13.94 -5.98
CA VAL A 165 -6.98 13.66 -6.83
C VAL A 165 -7.34 13.95 -8.29
N GLU A 166 -6.45 14.61 -9.01
CA GLU A 166 -6.49 14.71 -10.46
C GLU A 166 -5.20 14.12 -11.04
N VAL A 167 -5.36 13.20 -11.98
CA VAL A 167 -4.24 12.60 -12.72
C VAL A 167 -4.33 13.04 -14.17
N THR A 168 -3.26 13.63 -14.67
CA THR A 168 -3.09 13.97 -16.07
C THR A 168 -1.93 13.18 -16.66
N ALA A 169 -2.20 12.33 -17.65
CA ALA A 169 -1.19 11.61 -18.41
C ALA A 169 -1.00 12.27 -19.78
N PHE A 170 0.25 12.64 -20.10
CA PHE A 170 0.63 13.10 -21.43
C PHE A 170 1.16 11.90 -22.20
N LYS A 171 0.30 11.28 -23.02
CA LYS A 171 0.57 9.99 -23.64
C LYS A 171 -0.03 9.89 -25.03
N ASP A 172 0.75 9.29 -25.94
CA ASP A 172 0.38 9.02 -27.34
C ASP A 172 -0.07 10.27 -28.11
N GLY A 173 0.56 11.42 -27.80
CA GLY A 173 0.31 12.71 -28.44
C GLY A 173 -0.92 13.47 -27.91
N PHE A 174 -1.54 12.99 -26.83
CA PHE A 174 -2.71 13.62 -26.21
C PHE A 174 -2.53 13.80 -24.71
N GLU A 175 -3.26 14.78 -24.19
CA GLU A 175 -3.47 14.93 -22.75
C GLU A 175 -4.71 14.12 -22.35
N TRP A 176 -4.56 13.30 -21.31
CA TRP A 176 -5.63 12.48 -20.75
C TRP A 176 -5.79 12.79 -19.29
N ARG A 177 -7.02 12.98 -18.83
CA ARG A 177 -7.29 13.39 -17.46
C ARG A 177 -8.34 12.51 -16.81
N GLN A 178 -8.15 12.19 -15.53
CA GLN A 178 -9.17 11.56 -14.71
C GLN A 178 -9.12 12.12 -13.29
N ALA A 179 -10.30 12.43 -12.75
CA ALA A 179 -10.44 12.95 -11.39
C ALA A 179 -11.00 11.87 -10.45
N PHE A 180 -10.63 11.97 -9.18
CA PHE A 180 -11.03 11.05 -8.13
C PHE A 180 -11.34 11.80 -6.83
N THR A 181 -12.20 11.21 -6.00
CA THR A 181 -12.46 11.66 -4.63
C THR A 181 -12.51 10.46 -3.69
N ARG A 182 -11.71 10.49 -2.62
CA ARG A 182 -11.69 9.45 -1.58
C ARG A 182 -11.61 8.03 -2.15
N GLY A 183 -10.74 7.83 -3.14
CA GLY A 183 -10.53 6.54 -3.81
C GLY A 183 -11.51 6.20 -4.93
N LYS A 184 -12.49 7.05 -5.24
CA LYS A 184 -13.53 6.80 -6.25
C LYS A 184 -13.32 7.67 -7.48
N ALA A 185 -13.44 7.10 -8.67
CA ALA A 185 -13.39 7.85 -9.92
C ALA A 185 -14.62 8.78 -10.07
N ILE A 186 -14.38 10.03 -10.44
CA ILE A 186 -15.40 11.03 -10.79
C ILE A 186 -15.58 10.97 -12.31
N GLY A 187 -16.16 9.86 -12.78
CA GLY A 187 -16.30 9.59 -14.22
C GLY A 187 -15.11 8.83 -14.83
N GLY A 188 -15.22 8.59 -16.13
CA GLY A 188 -14.18 7.89 -16.90
C GLY A 188 -13.03 8.81 -17.30
N ILE A 189 -11.99 8.21 -17.88
CA ILE A 189 -10.85 8.96 -18.43
C ILE A 189 -11.29 9.87 -19.60
N GLU A 190 -10.90 11.13 -19.54
CA GLU A 190 -11.18 12.13 -20.56
C GLU A 190 -9.99 12.28 -21.50
N LYS A 191 -10.23 12.21 -22.81
CA LYS A 191 -9.26 12.60 -23.83
C LYS A 191 -9.40 14.10 -24.09
N LEU A 192 -8.37 14.86 -23.76
CA LEU A 192 -8.32 16.32 -23.95
C LEU A 192 -7.65 16.65 -25.29
N GLY A 193 -6.85 17.72 -25.32
CA GLY A 193 -6.19 18.23 -26.52
C GLY A 193 -4.95 17.43 -26.94
N ALA A 194 -4.53 17.66 -28.18
CA ALA A 194 -3.23 17.20 -28.66
C ALA A 194 -2.09 17.92 -27.92
N THR A 195 -1.01 17.22 -27.63
CA THR A 195 0.14 17.75 -26.90
C THR A 195 1.43 17.15 -27.40
N LYS A 196 2.53 17.90 -27.25
CA LYS A 196 3.90 17.41 -27.46
C LYS A 196 4.57 16.98 -26.15
N LYS A 197 3.91 17.20 -25.02
CA LYS A 197 4.41 16.79 -23.70
C LYS A 197 4.34 15.26 -23.57
N HIS A 198 5.17 14.73 -22.69
CA HIS A 198 5.10 13.36 -22.19
C HIS A 198 5.21 13.38 -20.66
N GLY A 199 4.79 12.31 -20.01
CA GLY A 199 4.90 12.15 -18.56
C GLY A 199 3.56 12.15 -17.83
N THR A 200 3.62 12.27 -16.52
CA THR A 200 2.45 12.22 -15.63
C THR A 200 2.44 13.42 -14.70
N SER A 201 1.28 14.02 -14.47
CA SER A 201 1.03 14.99 -13.41
C SER A 201 -0.02 14.42 -12.46
N ILE A 202 0.28 14.41 -11.16
CA ILE A 202 -0.65 13.98 -10.10
C ILE A 202 -0.79 15.12 -9.10
N SER A 203 -2.00 15.67 -9.01
CA SER A 203 -2.37 16.71 -8.07
C SER A 203 -3.33 16.14 -7.03
N PHE A 204 -3.02 16.26 -5.74
CA PHE A 204 -3.85 15.71 -4.67
C PHE A 204 -3.95 16.62 -3.45
N ALA A 205 -5.10 16.56 -2.79
CA ALA A 205 -5.38 17.19 -1.50
C ALA A 205 -5.67 16.06 -0.47
N PRO A 206 -4.74 15.79 0.47
CA PRO A 206 -4.91 14.78 1.52
C PRO A 206 -6.17 14.98 2.37
#